data_AF-A0A7S2AE09-F1
#
_entry.id   AF-A0A7S2AE09-F1
#
_cell.length_a   1.000
_cell.length_b   1.000
_cell.length_c   1.000
_cell.angle_alpha   90.00
_cell.angle_beta   90.00
_cell.angle_gamma   90.00
#
_symmetry.space_group_name_H-M   'P 1'
#
loop_
_entity.id
_entity.type
_entity.pdbx_description
1 polymer ?
#
loop_
_entity_poly.entity_id
_entity_poly.type
_entity_poly.pdbx_seq_one_letter_code
_entity_poly.pdbx_strand_id
1 'polypeptide(L)'
;DFEMWGDGVQTRSFMYVDDCVEGTIRLMMSDCREPLNLGTEEMLSMNDFARLAMSFEGRDLPIRHVPGPQGVRGRNSDNALIRARLGWEPPTRLADGLRRTYFWIKEQVEKDRAAGLDVQSYAQSRVVVQDTAVLAGVLKDGYTRAADGAEKTTLDTSVCCGASQHAAV
;
A
#
# COMPACT_ATOMS: atom_id res chain seq x y z
N ASP A 1 -22.89 4.95 7.53
CA ASP A 1 -21.90 6.04 7.46
C ASP A 1 -20.61 5.46 6.86
N PHE A 2 -19.61 6.29 6.57
CA PHE A 2 -18.30 5.85 6.09
C PHE A 2 -17.27 6.11 7.19
N GLU A 3 -16.71 5.07 7.80
CA GLU A 3 -15.72 5.23 8.88
C GLU A 3 -14.35 5.65 8.32
N MET A 4 -13.71 6.63 8.97
CA MET A 4 -12.38 7.11 8.57
C MET A 4 -11.53 7.43 9.78
N TRP A 5 -10.26 7.01 9.77
CA TRP A 5 -9.29 7.40 10.80
C TRP A 5 -8.78 8.84 10.60
N GLY A 6 -8.82 9.63 11.67
CA GLY A 6 -8.43 11.04 11.66
C GLY A 6 -9.51 11.98 11.11
N ASP A 7 -9.19 13.26 10.92
CA ASP A 7 -10.13 14.30 10.43
C ASP A 7 -10.33 14.28 8.90
N GLY A 8 -9.59 13.42 8.20
CA GLY A 8 -9.62 13.25 6.76
C GLY A 8 -8.91 14.35 5.96
N VAL A 9 -8.33 15.35 6.62
CA VAL A 9 -7.59 16.45 5.99
C VAL A 9 -6.14 16.07 5.70
N GLN A 10 -5.65 14.95 6.25
CA GLN A 10 -4.34 14.42 5.89
C GLN A 10 -4.26 14.10 4.40
N THR A 11 -3.13 14.42 3.77
CA THR A 11 -2.99 14.34 2.31
C THR A 11 -2.01 13.25 1.88
N ARG A 12 -2.29 12.62 0.75
CA ARG A 12 -1.41 11.62 0.12
C ARG A 12 -1.48 11.77 -1.39
N SER A 13 -0.49 11.22 -2.09
CA SER A 13 -0.63 10.78 -3.47
C SER A 13 -0.64 9.26 -3.52
N PHE A 14 -1.33 8.71 -4.51
CA PHE A 14 -1.43 7.27 -4.74
C PHE A 14 -1.05 6.97 -6.19
N MET A 15 -0.31 5.89 -6.38
CA MET A 15 0.16 5.45 -7.70
C MET A 15 -0.50 4.12 -8.04
N TYR A 16 -0.94 3.99 -9.29
CA TYR A 16 -1.52 2.75 -9.78
C TYR A 16 -0.45 1.66 -9.95
N VAL A 17 -0.84 0.40 -9.77
CA VAL A 17 0.12 -0.71 -9.71
C VAL A 17 0.88 -0.92 -11.02
N ASP A 18 0.23 -0.72 -12.18
CA ASP A 18 0.90 -0.85 -13.48
C ASP A 18 2.05 0.16 -13.63
N ASP A 19 1.83 1.39 -13.16
CA ASP A 19 2.87 2.44 -13.17
C ASP A 19 4.01 2.09 -12.20
N CYS A 20 3.70 1.48 -11.05
CA CYS A 20 4.71 0.99 -10.11
C CYS A 20 5.61 -0.07 -10.76
N VAL A 21 5.01 -1.03 -11.47
CA VAL A 21 5.75 -2.09 -12.17
C VAL A 21 6.60 -1.51 -13.28
N GLU A 22 6.01 -0.67 -14.14
CA GLU A 22 6.71 -0.02 -15.25
C GLU A 22 7.89 0.83 -14.77
N GLY A 23 7.68 1.69 -13.79
CA GLY A 23 8.74 2.53 -13.25
C GLY A 23 9.84 1.74 -12.54
N THR A 24 9.49 0.63 -11.88
CA THR A 24 10.49 -0.29 -11.31
C THR A 24 11.34 -0.92 -12.42
N ILE A 25 10.73 -1.42 -13.50
CA ILE A 25 11.45 -2.01 -14.64
C ILE A 25 12.37 -0.96 -15.28
N ARG A 26 11.86 0.26 -15.52
CA ARG A 26 12.66 1.37 -16.08
C ARG A 26 13.87 1.70 -15.22
N LEU A 27 13.68 1.81 -13.90
CA LEU A 27 14.78 2.08 -12.98
C LEU A 27 15.82 0.97 -13.04
N MET A 28 15.39 -0.30 -12.97
CA MET A 28 16.28 -1.46 -12.98
C MET A 28 17.06 -1.62 -14.30
N MET A 29 16.51 -1.13 -15.41
CA MET A 29 17.15 -1.16 -16.74
C MET A 29 17.92 0.13 -17.06
N SER A 30 17.97 1.10 -16.14
CA SER A 30 18.70 2.35 -16.30
C SER A 30 20.10 2.29 -15.70
N ASP A 31 20.94 3.28 -16.04
CA ASP A 31 22.23 3.50 -15.38
C ASP A 31 22.12 4.32 -14.07
N CYS A 32 20.90 4.60 -13.58
CA CYS A 32 20.71 5.39 -12.38
C CYS A 32 21.14 4.62 -11.12
N ARG A 33 21.99 5.25 -10.30
CA ARG A 33 22.50 4.68 -9.02
C ARG A 33 22.03 5.43 -7.78
N GLU A 34 21.14 6.38 -7.97
CA GLU A 34 20.60 7.22 -6.89
C GLU A 34 19.18 6.76 -6.56
N PRO A 35 18.74 6.88 -5.30
CA PRO A 35 17.35 6.63 -4.94
C PRO A 35 16.41 7.56 -5.73
N LEU A 36 15.40 6.99 -6.39
CA LEU A 36 14.37 7.75 -7.08
C LEU A 36 13.01 7.59 -6.38
N ASN A 37 12.26 8.68 -6.30
CA ASN A 37 10.85 8.62 -5.93
C ASN A 37 10.08 7.93 -7.05
N LEU A 38 9.28 6.93 -6.69
CA LEU A 38 8.35 6.26 -7.59
C LEU A 38 6.91 6.45 -7.08
N GLY A 39 6.28 7.52 -7.56
CA GLY A 39 4.96 7.95 -7.09
C GLY A 39 4.39 9.09 -7.94
N THR A 40 3.09 9.36 -7.78
CA THR A 40 2.41 10.45 -8.48
C THR A 40 2.58 11.78 -7.72
N GLU A 41 2.48 12.89 -8.45
CA GLU A 41 2.39 14.25 -7.88
C GLU A 41 0.92 14.67 -7.59
N GLU A 42 -0.06 13.81 -7.91
CA GLU A 42 -1.49 14.06 -7.69
C GLU A 42 -1.85 13.84 -6.20
N MET A 43 -1.84 14.94 -5.44
CA MET A 43 -2.13 14.94 -4.00
C MET A 43 -3.60 15.28 -3.72
N LEU A 44 -4.21 14.55 -2.79
CA LEU A 44 -5.55 14.83 -2.28
C LEU A 44 -5.70 14.51 -0.78
N SER A 45 -6.75 15.06 -0.17
CA SER A 45 -7.15 14.72 1.20
C SER A 45 -7.85 13.36 1.25
N MET A 46 -7.89 12.71 2.42
CA MET A 46 -8.65 11.47 2.57
C MET A 46 -10.16 11.68 2.45
N ASN A 47 -10.66 12.86 2.82
CA ASN A 47 -12.06 13.25 2.58
C ASN A 47 -12.39 13.27 1.08
N ASP A 48 -11.52 13.84 0.25
CA ASP A 48 -11.71 13.87 -1.21
C ASP A 48 -11.54 12.49 -1.83
N PHE A 49 -10.60 11.69 -1.32
CA PHE A 49 -10.42 10.29 -1.74
C PHE A 49 -11.70 9.48 -1.49
N ALA A 50 -12.28 9.58 -0.29
CA ALA A 50 -13.51 8.88 0.06
C ALA A 50 -14.68 9.31 -0.84
N ARG A 51 -14.85 10.62 -1.08
CA ARG A 51 -15.87 11.14 -2.00
C ARG A 51 -15.67 10.63 -3.43
N LEU A 52 -14.44 10.63 -3.93
CA LEU A 52 -14.12 10.09 -5.25
C LEU A 52 -14.51 8.61 -5.36
N ALA A 53 -14.13 7.79 -4.38
CA ALA A 53 -14.50 6.37 -4.36
C ALA A 53 -16.02 6.16 -4.32
N MET A 54 -16.74 6.91 -3.46
CA MET A 54 -18.20 6.84 -3.36
C MET A 54 -18.91 7.26 -4.67
N SER A 55 -18.33 8.22 -5.40
CA SER A 55 -18.89 8.72 -6.66
C SER A 55 -19.02 7.66 -7.75
N PHE A 56 -18.20 6.59 -7.73
CA PHE A 56 -18.22 5.57 -8.78
C PHE A 56 -19.52 4.78 -8.87
N GLU A 57 -20.28 4.71 -7.77
CA GLU A 57 -21.63 4.13 -7.73
C GLU A 57 -22.69 5.13 -7.24
N GLY A 58 -22.39 6.43 -7.32
CA GLY A 58 -23.32 7.48 -6.88
C GLY A 58 -23.72 7.37 -5.41
N ARG A 59 -22.82 6.87 -4.54
CA ARG A 59 -23.03 6.84 -3.09
C ARG A 59 -22.73 8.21 -2.50
N ASP A 60 -23.46 8.57 -1.45
CA ASP A 60 -23.18 9.74 -0.64
C ASP A 60 -23.45 9.38 0.83
N LEU A 61 -22.42 8.86 1.50
CA LEU A 61 -22.50 8.48 2.90
C LEU A 61 -21.82 9.56 3.76
N PRO A 62 -22.41 9.95 4.90
CA PRO A 62 -21.73 10.84 5.83
C PRO A 62 -20.45 10.15 6.34
N ILE A 63 -19.34 10.88 6.33
CA ILE A 63 -18.06 10.39 6.85
C ILE A 63 -18.09 10.53 8.38
N ARG A 64 -17.88 9.42 9.08
CA ARG A 64 -17.70 9.37 10.54
C ARG A 64 -16.21 9.26 10.84
N HIS A 65 -15.61 10.37 11.24
CA HIS A 65 -14.22 10.42 11.70
C HIS A 65 -14.07 9.76 13.06
N VAL A 66 -13.10 8.85 13.18
CA VAL A 66 -12.79 8.14 14.43
C VAL A 66 -11.28 8.16 14.74
N PRO A 67 -10.89 7.95 16.01
CA PRO A 67 -9.49 7.76 16.36
C PRO A 67 -8.89 6.53 15.66
N GLY A 68 -7.63 6.65 15.25
CA GLY A 68 -6.87 5.57 14.62
C GLY A 68 -5.46 6.03 14.25
N PRO A 69 -4.59 5.13 13.76
CA PRO A 69 -3.25 5.48 13.31
C PRO A 69 -3.31 6.35 12.04
N GLN A 70 -2.81 7.59 12.12
CA GLN A 70 -2.88 8.56 11.02
C GLN A 70 -1.58 8.68 10.20
N GLY A 71 -0.45 8.30 10.80
CA GLY A 71 0.87 8.56 10.21
C GLY A 71 1.18 10.06 10.11
N VAL A 72 1.91 10.45 9.06
CA VAL A 72 2.26 11.86 8.80
C VAL A 72 1.07 12.69 8.34
N ARG A 73 1.11 14.02 8.53
CA ARG A 73 0.03 14.91 8.11
C ARG A 73 -0.14 14.97 6.59
N GLY A 74 0.95 14.98 5.83
CA GLY A 74 0.91 15.07 4.38
C GLY A 74 2.19 14.55 3.76
N ARG A 75 2.10 13.96 2.56
CA ARG A 75 3.25 13.66 1.71
C ARG A 75 2.83 13.60 0.24
N ASN A 76 3.74 14.00 -0.63
CA ASN A 76 3.62 13.87 -2.09
C ASN A 76 4.96 13.42 -2.68
N SER A 77 4.94 12.89 -3.90
CA SER A 77 6.15 12.63 -4.67
C SER A 77 6.73 13.95 -5.18
N ASP A 78 8.06 14.05 -5.29
CA ASP A 78 8.72 15.02 -6.18
C ASP A 78 9.32 14.23 -7.34
N ASN A 79 8.81 14.47 -8.55
CA ASN A 79 9.18 13.72 -9.75
C ASN A 79 10.24 14.43 -10.60
N ALA A 80 10.85 15.52 -10.12
CA ALA A 80 11.93 16.19 -10.86
C ALA A 80 13.07 15.23 -11.21
N LEU A 81 13.50 14.38 -10.27
CA LEU A 81 14.62 13.48 -10.48
C LEU A 81 14.25 12.28 -11.38
N ILE A 82 13.06 11.69 -11.23
CA ILE A 82 12.63 10.56 -12.08
C ILE A 82 12.43 11.00 -13.53
N ARG A 83 11.87 12.20 -13.76
CA ARG A 83 11.79 12.82 -15.09
C ARG A 83 13.18 13.04 -15.68
N ALA A 84 14.10 13.59 -14.90
CA ALA A 84 15.47 13.86 -15.36
C ALA A 84 16.28 12.60 -15.67
N ARG A 85 16.10 11.52 -14.89
CA ARG A 85 16.91 10.29 -15.04
C ARG A 85 16.30 9.26 -15.97
N LEU A 86 14.97 9.12 -15.99
CA LEU A 86 14.27 8.08 -16.73
C LEU A 86 13.42 8.62 -17.88
N GLY A 87 13.28 9.96 -18.00
CA GLY A 87 12.39 10.57 -19.00
C GLY A 87 10.92 10.16 -18.82
N TRP A 88 10.55 9.78 -17.59
CA TRP A 88 9.27 9.13 -17.30
C TRP A 88 8.76 9.53 -15.91
N GLU A 89 7.45 9.53 -15.77
CA GLU A 89 6.73 9.61 -14.51
C GLU A 89 5.40 8.85 -14.62
N PRO A 90 4.77 8.44 -13.48
CA PRO A 90 3.52 7.70 -13.49
C PRO A 90 2.39 8.44 -14.22
N PRO A 91 1.88 7.93 -15.36
CA PRO A 91 0.88 8.63 -16.17
C PRO A 91 -0.57 8.40 -15.71
N THR A 92 -0.84 7.37 -14.90
CA THR A 92 -2.21 7.00 -14.54
C THR A 92 -2.77 7.98 -13.52
N ARG A 93 -3.88 8.66 -13.88
CA ARG A 93 -4.62 9.52 -12.96
C ARG A 93 -5.19 8.69 -11.82
N LEU A 94 -5.25 9.29 -10.63
CA LEU A 94 -5.83 8.66 -9.45
C LEU A 94 -7.25 8.14 -9.70
N ALA A 95 -8.10 8.96 -10.34
CA ALA A 95 -9.49 8.58 -10.61
C ALA A 95 -9.60 7.31 -11.48
N ASP A 96 -8.72 7.15 -12.47
CA ASP A 96 -8.73 6.02 -13.38
C ASP A 96 -8.23 4.74 -12.69
N GLY A 97 -7.10 4.83 -11.99
CA GLY A 97 -6.54 3.73 -11.23
C GLY A 97 -7.48 3.29 -10.10
N LEU A 98 -8.03 4.23 -9.35
CA LEU A 98 -8.96 3.95 -8.24
C LEU A 98 -10.27 3.35 -8.75
N ARG A 99 -10.80 3.78 -9.90
CA ARG A 99 -12.01 3.18 -10.50
C ARG A 99 -11.79 1.71 -10.82
N ARG A 100 -10.65 1.36 -11.44
CA ARG A 100 -10.30 -0.04 -11.76
C ARG A 100 -10.20 -0.87 -10.48
N THR A 101 -9.47 -0.36 -9.48
CA THR A 101 -9.32 -1.01 -8.18
C THR A 101 -10.66 -1.18 -7.47
N TYR A 102 -11.53 -0.17 -7.51
CA TYR A 102 -12.85 -0.22 -6.89
C TYR A 102 -13.70 -1.37 -7.43
N PHE A 103 -13.81 -1.49 -8.76
CA PHE A 103 -14.61 -2.55 -9.37
C PHE A 103 -14.00 -3.93 -9.18
N TRP A 104 -12.67 -4.04 -9.19
CA TRP A 104 -11.98 -5.29 -8.84
C TRP A 104 -12.25 -5.71 -7.39
N ILE A 105 -12.22 -4.77 -6.42
CA ILE A 105 -12.57 -5.04 -5.01
C ILE A 105 -14.03 -5.48 -4.90
N LYS A 106 -14.95 -4.80 -5.60
CA LYS A 106 -16.37 -5.16 -5.61
C LYS A 106 -16.57 -6.62 -6.03
N GLU A 107 -15.90 -7.07 -7.09
CA GLU A 107 -15.94 -8.47 -7.51
C GLU A 107 -15.44 -9.43 -6.43
N GLN A 108 -14.39 -9.07 -5.69
CA GLN A 108 -13.88 -9.92 -4.60
C GLN A 108 -14.89 -10.00 -3.43
N VAL A 109 -15.49 -8.86 -3.05
CA VAL A 109 -16.51 -8.83 -2.00
C VAL A 109 -17.73 -9.69 -2.36
N GLU A 110 -18.14 -9.72 -3.63
CA GLU A 110 -19.24 -10.59 -4.06
C GLU A 110 -18.87 -12.07 -4.06
N LYS A 111 -17.61 -12.43 -4.37
CA LYS A 111 -17.12 -13.81 -4.21
C LYS A 111 -17.11 -14.23 -2.75
N ASP A 112 -16.62 -13.38 -1.85
CA ASP A 112 -16.58 -13.65 -0.41
C ASP A 112 -17.99 -13.82 0.17
N ARG A 113 -18.93 -12.96 -0.28
CA ARG A 113 -20.35 -13.08 0.07
C ARG A 113 -20.93 -14.42 -0.40
N ALA A 114 -20.65 -14.82 -1.64
CA ALA A 114 -21.10 -16.11 -2.19
C ALA A 114 -20.47 -17.32 -1.47
N ALA A 115 -19.25 -17.17 -0.94
CA ALA A 115 -18.59 -18.16 -0.10
C ALA A 115 -19.10 -18.21 1.35
N GLY A 116 -20.07 -17.37 1.72
CA GLY A 116 -20.66 -17.32 3.06
C GLY A 116 -19.83 -16.58 4.10
N LEU A 117 -18.86 -15.76 3.67
CA LEU A 117 -18.06 -14.94 4.59
C LEU A 117 -18.86 -13.73 5.09
N ASP A 118 -18.57 -13.29 6.33
CA ASP A 118 -19.17 -12.10 6.92
C ASP A 118 -18.54 -10.81 6.35
N VAL A 119 -19.07 -10.39 5.21
CA VAL A 119 -18.65 -9.15 4.54
C VAL A 119 -19.17 -7.88 5.23
N GLN A 120 -20.08 -7.97 6.20
CA GLN A 120 -20.51 -6.79 6.96
C GLN A 120 -19.37 -6.27 7.83
N SER A 121 -18.49 -7.16 8.28
CA SER A 121 -17.29 -6.81 9.05
C SER A 121 -16.29 -5.94 8.26
N TYR A 122 -16.37 -5.89 6.92
CA TYR A 122 -15.44 -5.13 6.07
C TYR A 122 -15.65 -3.61 6.14
N ALA A 123 -16.76 -3.15 6.71
CA ALA A 123 -17.01 -1.73 6.95
C ALA A 123 -16.10 -1.12 8.03
N GLN A 124 -15.36 -1.94 8.78
CA GLN A 124 -14.46 -1.50 9.84
C GLN A 124 -13.04 -2.01 9.60
N SER A 125 -12.08 -1.08 9.64
CA SER A 125 -10.65 -1.42 9.55
C SER A 125 -10.11 -1.93 10.89
N ARG A 126 -9.21 -2.92 10.85
CA ARG A 126 -8.59 -3.49 12.05
C ARG A 126 -7.18 -2.96 12.24
N VAL A 127 -6.82 -2.62 13.47
CA VAL A 127 -5.41 -2.39 13.83
C VAL A 127 -4.79 -3.74 14.16
N VAL A 128 -3.79 -4.14 13.38
CA VAL A 128 -3.03 -5.36 13.65
C VAL A 128 -2.08 -5.07 14.80
N VAL A 129 -2.24 -5.78 15.92
CA VAL A 129 -1.34 -5.72 17.07
C VAL A 129 -0.20 -6.70 16.84
N GLN A 130 1.03 -6.20 16.89
CA GLN A 130 2.21 -7.05 16.79
C GLN A 130 2.44 -7.78 18.11
N ASP A 131 2.55 -9.10 18.04
CA ASP A 131 2.91 -9.97 19.17
C ASP A 131 4.25 -10.66 18.86
N THR A 132 5.21 -10.51 19.77
CA THR A 132 6.54 -11.11 19.65
C THR A 132 6.56 -12.60 20.03
N ALA A 133 5.50 -13.15 20.61
CA ALA A 133 5.38 -14.58 20.88
C ALA A 133 5.46 -15.42 19.61
N VAL A 134 4.95 -14.90 18.49
CA VAL A 134 5.05 -15.53 17.16
C VAL A 134 6.49 -15.53 16.65
N LEU A 135 7.27 -14.47 16.94
CA LEU A 135 8.68 -14.39 16.53
C LEU A 135 9.53 -15.49 17.18
N ALA A 136 9.24 -15.85 18.44
CA ALA A 136 9.94 -16.94 19.11
C ALA A 136 9.69 -18.31 18.45
N GLY A 137 8.48 -18.54 17.91
CA GLY A 137 8.16 -19.73 17.11
C GLY A 137 8.80 -19.69 15.72
N VAL A 138 8.77 -18.53 15.05
CA VAL A 138 9.44 -18.34 13.75
C VAL A 138 10.94 -18.60 13.82
N LEU A 139 11.61 -18.14 14.88
CA LEU A 139 13.04 -18.34 15.08
C LEU A 139 13.41 -19.79 15.39
N LYS A 140 12.48 -20.58 15.95
CA LYS A 140 12.71 -21.99 16.30
C LYS A 140 12.33 -22.97 15.19
N ASP A 141 11.18 -22.73 14.55
CA ASP A 141 10.52 -23.70 13.68
C ASP A 141 10.40 -23.22 12.22
N GLY A 142 10.87 -21.99 11.93
CA GLY A 142 10.67 -21.31 10.66
C GLY A 142 9.28 -20.69 10.53
N TYR A 143 9.14 -19.66 9.69
CA TYR A 143 7.84 -19.08 9.37
C TYR A 143 7.22 -19.80 8.18
N THR A 144 6.12 -20.51 8.40
CA THR A 144 5.22 -20.92 7.32
C THR A 144 3.95 -20.07 7.41
N ARG A 145 3.73 -19.17 6.44
CA ARG A 145 2.37 -18.75 6.15
C ARG A 145 1.66 -19.97 5.59
N ALA A 146 0.86 -20.65 6.40
CA ALA A 146 -0.18 -21.52 5.89
C ALA A 146 -1.23 -20.62 5.22
N ALA A 147 -0.93 -20.16 4.01
CA ALA A 147 -1.90 -19.57 3.12
C ALA A 147 -2.13 -20.60 2.03
N ASP A 148 -3.33 -21.15 1.95
CA ASP A 148 -4.16 -21.26 0.74
C ASP A 148 -3.54 -21.85 -0.55
N GLY A 149 -2.33 -22.43 -0.50
CA GLY A 149 -1.60 -22.97 -1.64
C GLY A 149 -0.18 -22.43 -1.83
N ALA A 150 0.79 -23.15 -1.27
CA ALA A 150 2.04 -23.60 -1.92
C ALA A 150 3.24 -22.66 -2.17
N GLU A 151 3.57 -21.70 -1.28
CA GLU A 151 4.92 -21.10 -1.32
C GLU A 151 5.61 -21.05 0.07
N LYS A 152 6.81 -21.64 0.17
CA LYS A 152 7.66 -21.60 1.37
C LYS A 152 8.63 -20.43 1.23
N THR A 153 8.43 -19.35 1.98
CA THR A 153 9.46 -18.31 2.13
C THR A 153 10.35 -18.65 3.31
N THR A 154 11.52 -19.25 3.05
CA THR A 154 12.58 -19.32 4.06
C THR A 154 13.28 -17.96 4.12
N LEU A 155 13.16 -17.27 5.25
CA LEU A 155 13.99 -16.11 5.55
C LEU A 155 15.42 -16.60 5.84
N ASP A 156 16.31 -16.45 4.87
CA ASP A 156 17.74 -16.65 5.10
C ASP A 156 18.30 -15.41 5.81
N THR A 157 18.48 -15.52 7.12
CA THR A 157 19.04 -14.44 7.95
C THR A 157 20.53 -14.22 7.71
N SER A 158 21.23 -15.06 6.94
CA SER A 158 22.64 -14.87 6.61
C SER A 158 22.88 -13.70 5.65
N VAL A 159 21.86 -13.27 4.90
CA VAL A 159 21.95 -12.17 3.93
C VAL A 159 21.81 -10.79 4.61
N CYS A 160 21.08 -10.69 5.72
CA CYS A 160 20.80 -9.41 6.38
C CYS A 160 21.89 -8.96 7.36
N CYS A 161 22.79 -9.85 7.79
CA CYS A 161 23.87 -9.55 8.72
C CYS A 161 25.23 -9.95 8.13
N GLY A 162 25.64 -9.28 7.06
CA GLY A 162 27.05 -9.24 6.68
C GLY A 162 27.82 -8.57 7.82
N ALA A 163 28.55 -9.36 8.61
CA ALA A 163 29.40 -8.88 9.69
C ALA A 163 30.44 -7.90 9.13
N SER A 164 30.23 -6.60 9.31
CA SER A 164 31.28 -5.60 9.17
C SER A 164 32.21 -5.71 10.38
N GLN A 165 33.10 -6.71 10.36
CA GLN A 165 34.34 -6.66 11.13
C GLN A 165 35.27 -5.68 10.41
N HIS A 166 35.30 -4.43 10.83
CA HIS A 166 36.49 -3.60 10.67
C HIS A 166 37.08 -3.34 12.04
N ALA A 167 38.25 -3.95 12.20
CA ALA A 167 39.08 -3.93 13.38
C ALA A 167 39.55 -2.51 13.70
N ALA A 168 39.69 -2.26 14.99
CA ALA A 168 40.42 -1.14 15.53
C ALA A 168 41.88 -1.14 15.01
N VAL A 169 42.31 0.00 14.46
CA VAL A 169 43.62 0.64 14.68
C VAL A 169 43.38 2.14 14.68
#